data_AF-K1UFU9-F1
#
_entry.id   AF-K1UFU9-F1
#
_cell.length_a   1.000
_cell.length_b   1.000
_cell.length_c   1.000
_cell.angle_alpha   90.00
_cell.angle_beta   90.00
_cell.angle_gamma   90.00
#
_symmetry.space_group_name_H-M   'P 1'
#
loop_
_entity.id
_entity.type
_entity.pdbx_description
1 polymer ?
#
loop_
_entity_poly.entity_id
_entity_poly.type
_entity_poly.pdbx_seq_one_letter_code
_entity_poly.pdbx_strand_id
1 'polypeptide(L)'
;MTATNRYCVIMAGGIGSRFWPASRRHLPEVYGLFAGQADRFATPEEPNSVEDIFARCPSISIDYGVLERVDNVFVRSSDFGWNDVGTWGSLYELSAKDADGNVVPAYSELYDTTNSLVKAVGKKVVVVDSLHDYIVVDTPDALLICPRSHEQHIKQVLEDLTPLDDGCFV
;
A
#
# COMPACT_ATOMS: atom_id res chain seq x y z
N MET A 1 16.39 4.34 -22.67
CA MET A 1 15.30 4.63 -21.73
C MET A 1 15.93 4.81 -20.36
N THR A 2 15.83 6.00 -19.77
CA THR A 2 16.35 6.28 -18.43
C THR A 2 15.54 5.50 -17.41
N ALA A 3 16.17 4.59 -16.67
CA ALA A 3 15.51 3.87 -15.59
C ALA A 3 14.99 4.87 -14.56
N THR A 4 13.70 4.79 -14.24
CA THR A 4 13.08 5.60 -13.18
C THR A 4 13.65 5.13 -11.84
N ASN A 5 14.63 5.86 -11.30
CA ASN A 5 15.17 5.55 -9.98
C ASN A 5 14.09 5.77 -8.92
N ARG A 6 13.65 4.68 -8.28
CA ARG A 6 12.78 4.73 -7.11
C ARG A 6 13.65 4.82 -5.86
N TYR A 7 13.50 5.91 -5.10
CA TYR A 7 14.20 6.11 -3.85
C TYR A 7 13.30 5.68 -2.69
N CYS A 8 13.80 4.79 -1.84
CA CYS A 8 13.15 4.49 -0.56
C CYS A 8 13.47 5.62 0.44
N VAL A 9 12.43 6.19 1.07
CA VAL A 9 12.60 7.07 2.22
C VAL A 9 12.32 6.26 3.48
N ILE A 10 13.39 5.87 4.18
CA ILE A 10 13.28 5.26 5.51
C ILE A 10 13.52 6.37 6.53
N MET A 11 12.48 6.75 7.27
CA MET A 11 12.62 7.70 8.34
C MET A 11 13.38 7.08 9.53
N ALA A 12 14.51 7.68 9.90
CA ALA A 12 15.29 7.29 11.07
C ALA A 12 15.53 8.51 11.97
N GLY A 13 14.88 8.56 13.14
CA GLY A 13 14.87 9.75 14.01
C GLY A 13 15.32 9.53 15.45
N GLY A 14 15.69 8.30 15.83
CA GLY A 14 15.98 7.93 17.23
C GLY A 14 14.75 8.02 18.15
N ILE A 15 14.98 8.03 19.47
CA ILE A 15 13.94 8.06 20.52
C ILE A 15 13.18 9.40 20.59
N GLY A 16 12.40 9.76 19.56
CA GLY A 16 11.46 10.90 19.56
C GLY A 16 12.07 12.30 19.78
N SER A 17 13.31 12.45 20.22
CA SER A 17 13.91 13.69 20.73
C SER A 17 14.36 14.67 19.67
N ARG A 18 14.32 14.27 18.39
CA ARG A 18 14.65 15.12 17.24
C ARG A 18 13.44 15.42 16.36
N PHE A 19 12.56 14.43 16.22
CA PHE A 19 11.40 14.48 15.34
C PHE A 19 10.15 15.04 16.02
N TRP A 20 9.82 14.52 17.20
CA TRP A 20 8.64 14.93 17.97
C TRP A 20 8.69 16.39 18.46
N PRO A 21 9.85 16.99 18.76
CA PRO A 21 9.94 18.43 19.02
C PRO A 21 9.49 19.32 17.89
N ALA A 22 9.66 18.89 16.63
CA ALA A 22 9.27 19.69 15.47
C ALA A 22 7.75 19.75 15.31
N SER A 23 7.03 18.67 15.62
CA SER A 23 5.57 18.66 15.58
C SER A 23 4.96 19.68 16.54
N ARG A 24 5.60 20.03 17.67
CA ARG A 24 5.16 21.15 18.53
C ARG A 24 5.00 22.47 17.79
N ARG A 25 5.85 22.72 16.79
CA ARG A 25 5.83 23.97 16.01
C ARG A 25 4.98 23.85 14.76
N HIS A 26 5.05 22.70 14.09
CA HIS A 26 4.49 22.55 12.74
C HIS A 26 3.16 21.78 12.69
N LEU A 27 2.85 20.98 13.71
CA LEU A 27 1.58 20.27 13.95
C LEU A 27 1.17 20.34 15.44
N PRO A 28 0.97 21.54 16.02
CA PRO A 28 0.74 21.70 17.46
C PRO A 28 -0.53 20.98 17.94
N GLU A 29 -1.56 20.90 17.11
CA GLU A 29 -2.80 20.18 17.39
C GLU A 29 -2.56 18.67 17.56
N VAL A 30 -1.91 18.04 16.57
CA VAL A 30 -1.54 16.63 16.63
C VAL A 30 -0.63 16.38 17.83
N TYR A 31 0.40 17.20 18.02
CA TYR A 31 1.27 17.07 19.19
C TYR A 31 0.48 17.15 20.50
N GLY A 32 -0.45 18.09 20.63
CA GLY A 32 -1.26 18.29 21.83
C GLY A 32 -2.14 17.09 22.18
N LEU A 33 -2.73 16.42 21.18
CA LEU A 33 -3.54 15.22 21.38
C LEU A 33 -2.72 14.08 22.02
N PHE A 34 -1.55 13.79 21.45
CA PHE A 34 -0.67 12.73 21.95
C PHE A 34 0.04 13.11 23.26
N ALA A 35 0.50 14.36 23.39
CA ALA A 35 1.17 14.82 24.61
C ALA A 35 0.21 14.91 25.80
N GLY A 36 -1.07 15.21 25.56
CA GLY A 36 -2.11 15.33 26.59
C GLY A 36 -2.54 13.99 27.21
N GLN A 37 -2.15 12.86 26.62
CA GLN A 37 -2.45 11.52 27.14
C GLN A 37 -1.19 10.67 27.27
N ALA A 38 -0.01 11.30 27.31
CA ALA A 38 1.26 10.60 27.26
C ALA A 38 1.49 9.66 28.47
N ASP A 39 0.85 9.95 29.60
CA ASP A 39 0.85 9.17 30.83
C ASP A 39 0.05 7.85 30.72
N ARG A 40 -0.78 7.72 29.68
CA ARG A 40 -1.59 6.52 29.39
C ARG A 40 -0.93 5.56 28.41
N PHE A 41 0.19 5.96 27.82
CA PHE A 41 0.97 5.07 26.96
C PHE A 41 1.76 4.06 27.80
N ALA A 42 1.88 2.84 27.29
CA ALA A 42 2.39 1.64 27.96
C ALA A 42 1.58 1.22 29.20
N THR A 43 0.30 1.60 29.28
CA THR A 43 -0.63 1.17 30.33
C THR A 43 -1.83 0.42 29.72
N PRO A 44 -2.64 -0.28 30.52
CA PRO A 44 -3.87 -0.90 30.03
C PRO A 44 -4.88 0.07 29.40
N GLU A 45 -4.79 1.36 29.71
CA GLU A 45 -5.62 2.43 29.15
C GLU A 45 -5.16 2.94 27.77
N GLU A 46 -4.00 2.49 27.29
CA GLU A 46 -3.45 2.89 25.99
C GLU A 46 -4.43 2.71 24.82
N PRO A 47 -5.12 1.56 24.65
CA PRO A 47 -6.00 1.36 23.49
C PRO A 47 -7.11 2.40 23.40
N ASN A 48 -7.75 2.71 24.53
CA ASN A 48 -8.82 3.72 24.60
C ASN A 48 -8.27 5.13 24.32
N SER A 49 -7.06 5.41 24.78
CA SER A 49 -6.39 6.69 24.58
C SER A 49 -6.02 6.90 23.11
N VAL A 50 -5.51 5.84 22.46
CA VAL A 50 -5.23 5.83 21.03
C VAL A 50 -6.51 6.05 20.22
N GLU A 51 -7.59 5.36 20.56
CA GLU A 51 -8.88 5.53 19.87
C GLU A 51 -9.41 6.98 19.95
N ASP A 52 -9.41 7.59 21.15
CA ASP A 52 -9.82 8.99 21.33
C ASP A 52 -8.90 9.98 20.57
N ILE A 53 -7.58 9.75 20.63
CA ILE A 53 -6.62 10.58 19.90
C ILE A 53 -6.89 10.50 18.39
N PHE A 54 -7.02 9.30 17.83
CA PHE A 54 -7.21 9.11 16.39
C PHE A 54 -8.56 9.62 15.91
N ALA A 55 -9.62 9.54 16.72
CA ALA A 55 -10.93 10.10 16.39
C ALA A 55 -10.89 11.64 16.18
N ARG A 56 -9.96 12.32 16.85
CA ARG A 56 -9.81 13.79 16.83
C ARG A 56 -8.61 14.25 16.01
N CYS A 57 -7.71 13.34 15.64
CA CYS A 57 -6.50 13.70 14.94
C CYS A 57 -6.82 14.11 13.50
N PRO A 58 -6.34 15.27 13.03
CA PRO A 58 -6.47 15.63 11.63
C PRO A 58 -5.74 14.61 10.75
N SER A 59 -6.35 14.26 9.62
CA SER A 59 -5.75 13.39 8.60
C SER A 59 -4.72 14.19 7.80
N ILE A 60 -3.47 14.16 8.24
CA ILE A 60 -2.34 14.86 7.61
C ILE A 60 -1.13 13.93 7.53
N SER A 61 -0.45 13.91 6.39
CA SER A 61 0.80 13.15 6.25
C SER A 61 1.91 13.82 7.05
N ILE A 62 2.81 12.99 7.56
CA ILE A 62 3.95 13.46 8.33
C ILE A 62 4.96 14.23 7.47
N ASP A 63 5.04 13.88 6.19
CA ASP A 63 5.84 14.58 5.17
C ASP A 63 5.44 16.04 5.08
N TYR A 64 4.16 16.29 4.81
CA TYR A 64 3.61 17.64 4.65
C TYR A 64 3.54 18.41 5.99
N GLY A 65 3.14 17.71 7.05
CA GLY A 65 2.93 18.34 8.35
C GLY A 65 4.23 18.71 9.07
N VAL A 66 5.31 17.96 8.85
CA VAL A 66 6.58 18.14 9.56
C VAL A 66 7.76 18.20 8.60
N LEU A 67 8.02 17.15 7.81
CA LEU A 67 9.31 16.98 7.10
C LEU A 67 9.61 18.12 6.12
N GLU A 68 8.61 18.61 5.38
CA GLU A 68 8.79 19.73 4.43
C GLU A 68 9.08 21.07 5.12
N ARG A 69 8.83 21.17 6.42
CA ARG A 69 8.88 22.43 7.18
C ARG A 69 10.12 22.56 8.07
N VAL A 70 10.94 21.51 8.15
CA VAL A 70 12.09 21.45 9.06
C VAL A 70 13.41 21.43 8.30
N ASP A 71 14.38 22.22 8.76
CA ASP A 71 15.67 22.37 8.08
C ASP A 71 16.68 21.26 8.43
N ASN A 72 16.36 20.41 9.42
CA ASN A 72 17.27 19.39 9.95
C ASN A 72 16.98 17.97 9.41
N VAL A 73 16.52 17.88 8.16
CA VAL A 73 16.31 16.61 7.45
C VAL A 73 17.51 16.32 6.58
N PHE A 74 18.03 15.09 6.69
CA PHE A 74 19.14 14.61 5.89
C PHE A 74 18.69 13.37 5.12
N VAL A 75 19.08 13.29 3.84
CA VAL A 75 18.77 12.16 2.98
C VAL A 75 20.04 11.38 2.73
N ARG A 76 19.99 10.06 2.89
CA ARG A 76 21.05 9.15 2.47
C ARG A 76 20.56 8.32 1.30
N SER A 77 21.20 8.50 0.14
CA SER A 77 20.94 7.66 -1.03
C SER A 77 21.34 6.21 -0.72
N SER A 78 20.56 5.30 -1.28
CA SER A 78 20.81 3.87 -1.21
C SER A 78 21.02 3.31 -2.60
N ASP A 79 21.89 2.31 -2.71
CA ASP A 79 22.23 1.63 -3.96
C ASP A 79 21.45 0.33 -4.16
N PHE A 80 20.58 -0.05 -3.20
CA PHE A 80 19.69 -1.20 -3.37
C PHE A 80 18.40 -0.80 -4.11
N GLY A 81 17.89 -1.72 -4.94
CA GLY A 81 16.59 -1.56 -5.56
C GLY A 81 15.49 -1.61 -4.51
N TRP A 82 14.57 -0.65 -4.57
CA TRP A 82 13.38 -0.62 -3.71
C TRP A 82 12.13 -0.45 -4.56
N ASN A 83 11.08 -1.16 -4.18
CA ASN A 83 9.75 -0.99 -4.73
C ASN A 83 8.73 -1.03 -3.60
N ASP A 84 7.80 -0.08 -3.60
CA ASP A 84 6.62 -0.15 -2.76
C ASP A 84 5.73 -1.27 -3.30
N VAL A 85 5.80 -2.45 -2.67
CA VAL A 85 4.95 -3.59 -3.02
C VAL A 85 3.56 -3.31 -2.46
N GLY A 86 2.87 -2.36 -3.10
CA GLY A 86 1.54 -1.89 -2.69
C GLY A 86 0.54 -1.81 -3.84
N THR A 87 0.95 -2.11 -5.08
CA THR A 87 0.08 -2.16 -6.26
C THR A 87 0.28 -3.45 -7.06
N TRP A 88 -0.72 -3.81 -7.85
CA TRP A 88 -0.67 -4.97 -8.75
C TRP A 88 0.39 -4.82 -9.84
N GLY A 89 0.65 -3.59 -10.28
CA GLY A 89 1.70 -3.22 -11.21
C GLY A 89 3.08 -3.48 -10.62
N SER A 90 3.31 -3.10 -9.37
CA SER A 90 4.55 -3.46 -8.66
C SER A 90 4.76 -4.98 -8.60
N LEU A 91 3.70 -5.75 -8.33
CA LEU A 91 3.76 -7.21 -8.33
C LEU A 91 4.08 -7.76 -9.72
N TYR A 92 3.45 -7.24 -10.78
CA TYR A 92 3.72 -7.64 -12.16
C TYR A 92 5.17 -7.37 -12.57
N GLU A 93 5.70 -6.18 -12.27
CA GLU A 93 7.07 -5.80 -12.64
C GLU A 93 8.11 -6.71 -11.97
N LEU A 94 7.91 -7.04 -10.68
CA LEU A 94 8.82 -7.88 -9.90
C LEU A 94 8.67 -9.38 -10.17
N SER A 95 7.56 -9.80 -10.77
CA SER A 95 7.31 -11.21 -11.07
C SER A 95 8.05 -11.68 -12.31
N ALA A 96 8.44 -12.96 -12.30
CA ALA A 96 8.93 -13.65 -13.48
C ALA A 96 7.83 -13.68 -14.55
N LYS A 97 8.23 -13.44 -15.79
CA LYS A 97 7.35 -13.39 -16.96
C LYS A 97 7.66 -14.53 -17.92
N ASP A 98 6.66 -15.01 -18.63
CA ASP A 98 6.85 -15.89 -19.78
C ASP A 98 7.30 -15.11 -21.03
N ALA A 99 7.33 -15.79 -22.19
CA ALA A 99 7.76 -15.20 -23.46
C ALA A 99 6.81 -14.09 -23.97
N ASP A 100 5.55 -14.12 -23.57
CA ASP A 100 4.49 -13.19 -23.99
C ASP A 100 4.29 -12.06 -22.96
N GLY A 101 5.18 -11.99 -21.96
CA GLY A 101 5.15 -10.98 -20.92
C GLY A 101 4.12 -11.24 -19.82
N ASN A 102 3.54 -12.43 -19.73
CA ASN A 102 2.55 -12.76 -18.70
C ASN A 102 3.21 -13.24 -17.41
N VAL A 103 2.54 -12.96 -16.29
CA VAL A 103 2.85 -13.59 -15.01
C VAL A 103 1.81 -14.68 -14.78
N VAL A 104 2.26 -15.92 -14.68
CA VAL A 104 1.40 -17.10 -14.82
C VAL A 104 1.54 -18.02 -13.59
N PRO A 105 0.44 -18.52 -12.99
CA PRO A 105 0.50 -19.50 -11.92
C PRO A 105 0.87 -20.90 -12.45
N ALA A 106 1.16 -21.84 -11.54
CA ALA A 106 1.60 -23.18 -11.93
C ALA A 106 0.53 -24.03 -12.65
N TYR A 107 -0.75 -23.74 -12.41
CA TYR A 107 -1.89 -24.49 -12.95
C TYR A 107 -2.72 -23.61 -13.88
N SER A 108 -2.15 -23.20 -15.01
CA SER A 108 -2.87 -22.36 -15.97
C SER A 108 -2.39 -22.49 -17.40
N GLU A 109 -3.31 -22.27 -18.32
CA GLU A 109 -3.07 -22.22 -19.76
C GLU A 109 -3.55 -20.87 -20.28
N LEU A 110 -2.71 -20.20 -21.07
CA LEU A 110 -3.02 -18.89 -21.65
C LEU A 110 -3.04 -19.02 -23.17
N TYR A 111 -4.07 -18.47 -23.79
CA TYR A 111 -4.24 -18.40 -25.25
C TYR A 111 -4.36 -16.95 -25.67
N ASP A 112 -3.65 -16.54 -26.72
CA ASP A 112 -3.66 -15.16 -27.25
C ASP A 112 -3.66 -14.07 -26.15
N THR A 113 -2.84 -14.25 -25.11
CA THR A 113 -2.85 -13.41 -23.90
C THR A 113 -1.44 -12.86 -23.72
N THR A 114 -1.32 -11.56 -23.52
CA THR A 114 -0.01 -10.87 -23.45
C THR A 114 0.02 -9.81 -22.37
N ASN A 115 1.19 -9.60 -21.77
CA ASN A 115 1.42 -8.55 -20.75
C ASN A 115 0.44 -8.57 -19.57
N SER A 116 -0.13 -9.73 -19.25
CA SER A 116 -1.17 -9.89 -18.24
C SER A 116 -0.64 -10.51 -16.94
N LEU A 117 -1.22 -10.13 -15.80
CA LEU A 117 -0.95 -10.71 -14.48
C LEU A 117 -2.06 -11.69 -14.13
N VAL A 118 -1.76 -12.98 -14.08
CA VAL A 118 -2.69 -14.01 -13.62
C VAL A 118 -2.19 -14.59 -12.29
N LYS A 119 -3.06 -14.61 -11.29
CA LYS A 119 -2.82 -15.23 -9.98
C LYS A 119 -4.06 -16.00 -9.56
N ALA A 120 -3.86 -17.23 -9.13
CA ALA A 120 -4.91 -18.03 -8.50
C ALA A 120 -4.34 -18.82 -7.33
N VAL A 121 -5.15 -18.98 -6.29
CA VAL A 121 -4.77 -19.72 -5.08
C VAL A 121 -5.14 -21.20 -5.23
N GLY A 122 -4.28 -22.08 -4.71
CA GLY A 122 -4.54 -23.52 -4.63
C GLY A 122 -4.24 -24.28 -5.93
N LYS A 123 -5.11 -25.24 -6.27
CA LYS A 123 -4.97 -26.14 -7.43
C LYS A 123 -6.03 -25.89 -8.52
N LYS A 124 -6.65 -24.72 -8.49
CA LYS A 124 -7.64 -24.34 -9.51
C LYS A 124 -6.90 -24.16 -10.84
N VAL A 125 -7.40 -24.81 -11.88
CA VAL A 125 -6.90 -24.61 -13.25
C VAL A 125 -7.49 -23.31 -13.78
N VAL A 126 -6.64 -22.38 -14.20
CA VAL A 126 -7.06 -21.12 -14.80
C VAL A 126 -6.79 -21.14 -16.29
N VAL A 127 -7.82 -20.88 -17.10
CA VAL A 127 -7.67 -20.73 -18.54
C VAL A 127 -8.06 -19.30 -18.88
N VAL A 128 -7.18 -18.58 -19.56
CA VAL A 128 -7.42 -17.21 -20.04
C VAL A 128 -7.17 -17.18 -21.53
N ASP A 129 -8.09 -16.55 -22.27
CA ASP A 129 -7.99 -16.39 -23.72
C ASP A 129 -8.21 -14.92 -24.07
N SER A 130 -7.38 -14.40 -25.00
CA SER A 130 -7.58 -13.09 -25.65
C SER A 130 -7.53 -11.88 -24.69
N LEU A 131 -6.82 -11.98 -23.55
CA LEU A 131 -6.64 -10.85 -22.63
C LEU A 131 -5.26 -10.21 -22.76
N HIS A 132 -5.23 -8.91 -23.06
CA HIS A 132 -4.00 -8.14 -23.20
C HIS A 132 -3.93 -7.00 -22.19
N ASP A 133 -2.85 -6.94 -21.42
CA ASP A 133 -2.66 -5.94 -20.35
C ASP A 133 -3.74 -5.99 -19.26
N TYR A 134 -4.12 -7.19 -18.81
CA TYR A 134 -5.09 -7.40 -17.73
C TYR A 134 -4.48 -7.92 -16.44
N ILE A 135 -5.20 -7.69 -15.34
CA ILE A 135 -4.98 -8.31 -14.03
C ILE A 135 -6.14 -9.27 -13.80
N VAL A 136 -5.82 -10.54 -13.54
CA VAL A 136 -6.73 -11.61 -13.16
C VAL A 136 -6.24 -12.18 -11.83
N VAL A 137 -7.00 -11.95 -10.77
CA VAL A 137 -6.65 -12.40 -9.41
C VAL A 137 -7.82 -13.17 -8.82
N ASP A 138 -7.59 -14.44 -8.54
CA ASP A 138 -8.55 -15.35 -7.92
C ASP A 138 -8.10 -15.71 -6.51
N THR A 139 -8.83 -15.21 -5.51
CA THR A 139 -8.70 -15.54 -4.09
C THR A 139 -9.89 -16.40 -3.65
N PRO A 140 -9.87 -17.02 -2.45
CA PRO A 140 -10.99 -17.83 -1.97
C PRO A 140 -12.31 -17.08 -1.86
N ASP A 141 -12.26 -15.78 -1.66
CA ASP A 141 -13.38 -14.88 -1.36
C ASP A 141 -13.77 -13.97 -2.55
N ALA A 142 -12.87 -13.76 -3.53
CA ALA A 142 -13.13 -12.84 -4.62
C ALA A 142 -12.40 -13.22 -5.92
N LEU A 143 -13.00 -12.82 -7.04
CA LEU A 143 -12.36 -12.83 -8.36
C LEU A 143 -12.30 -11.40 -8.89
N LEU A 144 -11.09 -10.91 -9.12
CA LEU A 144 -10.83 -9.61 -9.72
C LEU A 144 -10.35 -9.80 -11.16
N ILE A 145 -11.02 -9.15 -12.11
CA ILE A 145 -10.59 -9.05 -13.50
C ILE A 145 -10.68 -7.59 -13.93
N CYS A 146 -9.55 -6.98 -14.28
CA CYS A 146 -9.53 -5.59 -14.72
C CYS A 146 -8.34 -5.26 -15.62
N PRO A 147 -8.42 -4.21 -16.46
CA PRO A 147 -7.25 -3.70 -17.17
C PRO A 147 -6.17 -3.27 -16.18
N ARG A 148 -4.91 -3.56 -16.49
CA ARG A 148 -3.75 -3.18 -15.67
C ARG A 148 -3.62 -1.66 -15.53
N SER A 149 -4.04 -0.91 -16.53
CA SER A 149 -4.13 0.56 -16.50
C SER A 149 -5.12 1.10 -15.47
N HIS A 150 -6.08 0.29 -15.01
CA HIS A 150 -7.12 0.68 -14.05
C HIS A 150 -6.81 0.24 -12.61
N GLU A 151 -5.57 -0.18 -12.31
CA GLU A 151 -5.25 -0.72 -10.98
C GLU A 151 -5.54 0.23 -9.81
N GLN A 152 -5.41 1.55 -10.02
CA GLN A 152 -5.66 2.54 -8.97
C GLN A 152 -7.16 2.69 -8.67
N HIS A 153 -8.01 2.45 -9.67
CA HIS A 153 -9.46 2.52 -9.56
C HIS A 153 -10.02 1.38 -8.69
N ILE A 154 -9.30 0.25 -8.59
CA ILE A 154 -9.73 -0.92 -7.79
C ILE A 154 -9.99 -0.52 -6.33
N LYS A 155 -9.17 0.35 -5.73
CA LYS A 155 -9.37 0.78 -4.34
C LYS A 155 -10.74 1.44 -4.14
N GLN A 156 -11.18 2.25 -5.11
CA GLN A 156 -12.47 2.92 -5.07
C GLN A 156 -13.61 1.90 -5.28
N VAL A 157 -13.45 0.98 -6.23
CA VAL A 157 -14.43 -0.09 -6.46
C VAL A 157 -14.62 -0.95 -5.20
N LEU A 158 -13.54 -1.26 -4.46
CA LEU A 158 -13.61 -2.00 -3.20
C LEU A 158 -14.34 -1.23 -2.08
N GLU A 159 -14.27 0.11 -2.08
CA GLU A 159 -15.03 0.95 -1.14
C GLU A 159 -16.53 0.98 -1.46
N ASP A 160 -16.88 0.82 -2.75
CA ASP A 160 -18.27 0.78 -3.23
C ASP A 160 -18.94 -0.60 -3.05
N LEU A 161 -18.15 -1.67 -2.83
CA LEU A 161 -18.68 -3.02 -2.62
C LEU A 161 -19.56 -3.06 -1.37
N THR A 162 -20.82 -3.42 -1.56
CA THR A 162 -21.78 -3.49 -0.45
C THR A 162 -21.76 -4.90 0.13
N PRO A 163 -21.66 -5.08 1.47
CA PRO A 163 -21.78 -6.40 2.08
C PRO A 163 -23.17 -6.98 1.78
N LEU A 164 -23.21 -8.18 1.20
CA LEU A 164 -24.39 -9.05 1.24
C LEU A 164 -24.31 -9.96 2.47
N ASP A 165 -25.45 -10.57 2.80
CA ASP A 165 -25.49 -11.64 3.80
C ASP A 165 -24.57 -12.82 3.39
N ASP A 166 -24.05 -13.53 4.39
CA ASP A 166 -23.12 -14.67 4.26
C ASP A 166 -21.75 -14.36 3.65
N GLY A 167 -21.28 -13.11 3.73
CA GLY A 167 -19.91 -12.74 3.31
C GLY A 167 -19.73 -12.65 1.79
N CYS A 168 -20.83 -12.58 1.04
CA CYS A 168 -20.80 -12.20 -0.38
C CYS A 168 -20.75 -10.66 -0.49
N PHE A 169 -20.22 -10.13 -1.59
CA PHE A 169 -20.22 -8.69 -1.89
C PHE A 169 -20.84 -8.47 -3.28
N VAL A 170 -21.51 -7.33 -3.51
CA VAL A 170 -21.86 -6.82 -4.86
C VAL A 170 -21.20 -5.49 -5.10
#